data_AF-A0A7V9EBJ5-F1
#
_entry.id   AF-A0A7V9EBJ5-F1
#
_cell.length_a   1.000
_cell.length_b   1.000
_cell.length_c   1.000
_cell.angle_alpha   90.00
_cell.angle_beta   90.00
_cell.angle_gamma   90.00
#
_symmetry.space_group_name_H-M   'P 1'
#
loop_
_entity.id
_entity.type
_entity.pdbx_description
1 polymer ?
#
loop_
_entity_poly.entity_id
_entity_poly.type
_entity_poly.pdbx_seq_one_letter_code
_entity_poly.pdbx_strand_id
1 'polypeptide(L)'
;MSFFRLVSPGLRAGLLVAVGSVLLAVPFALGLSVGAIVVGVGVGILAIGLGLAGAASEGRATLPLSAHAAYDLGLALGLVFAAVAFGAGGEAGAALFFFVVGLVQLTLSAVTRYSAGPATPSFLQ
;
A
#
# COMPACT_ATOMS: atom_id res chain seq x y z
N MET A 1 10.85 -22.85 -3.35
CA MET A 1 10.27 -21.89 -2.38
C MET A 1 11.04 -20.59 -2.53
N SER A 2 10.39 -19.51 -2.99
CA SER A 2 11.09 -18.23 -3.22
C SER A 2 11.34 -17.55 -1.87
N PHE A 3 12.61 -17.20 -1.60
CA PHE A 3 13.14 -16.61 -0.37
C PHE A 3 12.58 -15.20 -0.03
N PHE A 4 11.69 -14.63 -0.86
CA PHE A 4 11.25 -13.23 -0.74
C PHE A 4 9.89 -13.01 -0.09
N ARG A 5 9.22 -14.06 0.43
CA ARG A 5 7.84 -13.93 0.97
C ARG A 5 7.82 -13.88 2.51
N LEU A 6 8.25 -12.75 3.07
CA LEU A 6 8.50 -12.58 4.51
C LEU A 6 7.36 -11.85 5.26
N VAL A 7 6.56 -11.04 4.55
CA VAL A 7 5.57 -10.17 5.21
C VAL A 7 4.26 -10.94 5.45
N SER A 8 3.88 -11.03 6.74
CA SER A 8 2.59 -11.59 7.15
C SER A 8 1.43 -10.64 6.82
N PRO A 9 0.19 -11.14 6.67
CA PRO A 9 -0.97 -10.29 6.40
C PRO A 9 -1.17 -9.16 7.43
N GLY A 10 -0.95 -9.45 8.72
CA GLY A 10 -1.04 -8.45 9.78
C GLY A 10 0.05 -7.37 9.68
N LEU A 11 1.28 -7.76 9.33
CA LEU A 11 2.37 -6.80 9.10
C LEU A 11 2.08 -5.93 7.87
N ARG A 12 1.57 -6.51 6.77
CA ARG A 12 1.11 -5.76 5.59
C ARG A 12 0.06 -4.71 5.98
N ALA A 13 -0.94 -5.10 6.75
CA ALA A 13 -1.98 -4.18 7.21
C ALA A 13 -1.41 -2.98 7.99
N GLY A 14 -0.52 -3.24 8.96
CA GLY A 14 0.16 -2.19 9.71
C GLY A 14 1.03 -1.29 8.82
N LEU A 15 1.75 -1.87 7.85
CA LEU A 15 2.58 -1.12 6.91
C LEU A 15 1.76 -0.23 5.98
N LEU A 16 0.59 -0.68 5.53
CA LEU A 16 -0.33 0.15 4.74
C LEU A 16 -0.85 1.35 5.53
N VAL A 17 -1.18 1.15 6.81
CA VAL A 17 -1.58 2.25 7.71
C VAL A 17 -0.42 3.24 7.90
N ALA A 18 0.80 2.75 8.09
CA ALA A 18 1.99 3.57 8.25
C ALA A 18 2.28 4.39 6.96
N VAL A 19 2.28 3.74 5.80
CA VAL A 19 2.47 4.40 4.49
C VAL A 19 1.38 5.43 4.24
N GLY A 20 0.11 5.09 4.51
CA GLY A 20 -0.99 6.03 4.36
C GLY A 20 -0.90 7.23 5.31
N SER A 21 -0.40 7.03 6.52
CA SER A 21 -0.13 8.12 7.48
C SER A 21 1.00 9.04 7.00
N VAL A 22 2.05 8.46 6.40
CA VAL A 22 3.13 9.22 5.75
C VAL A 22 2.60 10.06 4.59
N LEU A 23 1.76 9.47 3.74
CA LEU A 23 1.11 10.17 2.62
C LEU A 23 0.19 11.31 3.07
N LEU A 24 -0.45 11.18 4.24
CA LEU A 24 -1.26 12.24 4.83
C LEU A 24 -0.42 13.39 5.39
N ALA A 25 0.66 13.10 6.11
CA ALA A 25 1.37 14.10 6.90
C ALA A 25 2.53 14.78 6.16
N VAL A 26 3.32 14.00 5.40
CA VAL A 26 4.58 14.48 4.83
C VAL A 26 4.40 15.59 3.79
N PRO A 27 3.40 15.58 2.89
CA PRO A 27 3.20 16.68 1.96
C PRO A 27 3.02 18.04 2.65
N PHE A 28 2.34 18.09 3.80
CA PHE A 28 2.19 19.31 4.59
C PHE A 28 3.51 19.71 5.25
N ALA A 29 4.22 18.75 5.86
CA ALA A 29 5.48 19.01 6.55
C ALA A 29 6.57 19.53 5.61
N LEU A 30 6.57 19.07 4.35
CA LEU A 30 7.50 19.51 3.31
C LEU A 30 7.03 20.76 2.56
N GLY A 31 5.83 21.29 2.85
CA GLY A 31 5.27 22.43 2.14
C GLY A 31 5.06 22.18 0.64
N LEU A 32 4.65 20.96 0.27
CA LEU A 32 4.37 20.61 -1.13
C LEU A 32 3.14 21.36 -1.67
N SER A 33 2.96 21.33 -2.99
CA SER A 33 1.83 21.99 -3.64
C SER A 33 0.48 21.47 -3.15
N VAL A 34 -0.57 22.27 -3.36
CA VAL A 34 -1.95 21.88 -3.04
C VAL A 34 -2.34 20.61 -3.79
N GLY A 35 -1.92 20.46 -5.05
CA GLY A 35 -2.15 19.25 -5.83
C GLY A 35 -1.53 18.02 -5.18
N ALA A 36 -0.26 18.11 -4.76
CA ALA A 36 0.44 17.04 -4.06
C ALA A 36 -0.23 16.69 -2.72
N ILE A 37 -0.70 17.70 -1.98
CA ILE A 37 -1.44 17.47 -0.74
C ILE A 37 -2.73 16.70 -1.01
N VAL A 38 -3.53 17.11 -2.01
CA VAL A 38 -4.80 16.43 -2.34
C VAL A 38 -4.56 14.98 -2.74
N VAL A 39 -3.56 14.73 -3.59
CA VAL A 39 -3.19 13.36 -4.00
C VAL A 39 -2.70 12.55 -2.80
N GLY A 40 -1.82 13.12 -1.98
CA GLY A 40 -1.30 12.46 -0.77
C GLY A 40 -2.40 12.08 0.22
N VAL A 41 -3.33 13.00 0.48
CA VAL A 41 -4.48 12.76 1.36
C VAL A 41 -5.39 11.68 0.79
N GLY A 42 -5.77 11.79 -0.49
CA GLY A 42 -6.67 10.82 -1.13
C GLY A 42 -6.08 9.41 -1.15
N VAL A 43 -4.83 9.27 -1.61
CA VAL A 43 -4.15 7.97 -1.65
C VAL A 43 -3.82 7.46 -0.23
N GLY A 44 -3.50 8.35 0.71
CA GLY A 44 -3.23 8.00 2.10
C GLY A 44 -4.44 7.42 2.81
N ILE A 45 -5.62 8.03 2.63
CA ILE A 45 -6.89 7.50 3.16
C ILE A 45 -7.18 6.13 2.56
N LEU A 46 -7.00 5.95 1.25
CA LEU A 46 -7.18 4.65 0.59
C LEU A 46 -6.24 3.59 1.17
N ALA A 47 -4.95 3.91 1.36
CA ALA A 47 -3.98 2.99 1.94
C ALA A 47 -4.34 2.59 3.37
N ILE A 48 -4.74 3.55 4.23
CA ILE A 48 -5.20 3.26 5.60
C ILE A 48 -6.45 2.38 5.58
N GLY A 49 -7.45 2.74 4.78
CA GLY A 49 -8.69 1.98 4.65
C GLY A 49 -8.43 0.55 4.21
N LEU A 50 -7.52 0.34 3.26
CA LEU A 50 -7.13 -0.97 2.78
C LEU A 50 -6.35 -1.78 3.83
N GLY A 51 -5.49 -1.12 4.61
CA GLY A 51 -4.79 -1.73 5.74
C GLY A 51 -5.77 -2.23 6.80
N LEU A 52 -6.73 -1.38 7.19
CA LEU A 52 -7.76 -1.73 8.16
C LEU A 52 -8.69 -2.83 7.66
N ALA A 53 -9.13 -2.76 6.39
CA ALA A 53 -10.00 -3.77 5.78
C ALA A 53 -9.31 -5.15 5.69
N GLY A 54 -7.99 -5.18 5.50
CA GLY A 54 -7.20 -6.42 5.46
C GLY A 54 -6.73 -6.94 6.82
N ALA A 55 -7.00 -6.23 7.93
CA ALA A 55 -6.57 -6.63 9.27
C ALA A 55 -7.51 -7.64 9.93
N ALA A 56 -8.80 -7.69 9.53
CA ALA A 56 -9.78 -8.61 10.09
C ALA A 56 -9.60 -10.03 9.53
N SER A 57 -9.43 -11.02 10.41
CA SER A 57 -9.24 -12.43 10.05
C SER A 57 -10.57 -13.18 9.83
N GLU A 58 -11.70 -12.61 10.28
CA GLU A 58 -13.03 -13.21 10.19
C GLU A 58 -14.10 -12.17 9.83
N GLY A 59 -15.14 -12.58 9.09
CA GLY A 59 -16.33 -11.77 8.77
C GLY A 59 -16.66 -11.67 7.27
N ARG A 60 -17.76 -10.96 6.93
CA ARG A 60 -18.25 -10.76 5.55
C ARG A 60 -17.37 -9.84 4.68
N ALA A 61 -16.26 -9.34 5.23
CA ALA A 61 -15.39 -8.33 4.61
C ALA A 61 -13.98 -8.87 4.30
N THR A 62 -13.77 -10.19 4.25
CA THR A 62 -12.48 -10.76 3.84
C THR A 62 -12.36 -10.67 2.32
N LEU A 63 -11.51 -9.78 1.82
CA LEU A 63 -11.19 -9.72 0.40
C LEU A 63 -10.41 -10.99 -0.01
N PRO A 64 -10.62 -11.51 -1.24
CA PRO A 64 -9.77 -12.56 -1.78
C PRO A 64 -8.29 -12.13 -1.74
N LEU A 65 -7.37 -13.07 -1.48
CA LEU A 65 -5.93 -12.78 -1.45
C LEU A 65 -5.43 -12.14 -2.76
N SER A 66 -6.02 -12.50 -3.90
CA SER A 66 -5.74 -11.89 -5.19
C SER A 66 -6.15 -10.41 -5.26
N ALA A 67 -7.24 -10.02 -4.58
CA ALA A 67 -7.68 -8.62 -4.52
C ALA A 67 -6.69 -7.77 -3.71
N HIS A 68 -6.18 -8.29 -2.58
CA HIS A 68 -5.13 -7.59 -1.83
C HIS A 68 -3.87 -7.34 -2.67
N ALA A 69 -3.42 -8.34 -3.45
CA ALA A 69 -2.28 -8.17 -4.34
C ALA A 69 -2.54 -7.13 -5.44
N ALA A 70 -3.75 -7.15 -6.03
CA ALA A 70 -4.14 -6.19 -7.06
C ALA A 70 -4.19 -4.76 -6.52
N TYR A 71 -4.74 -4.55 -5.32
CA TYR A 71 -4.79 -3.23 -4.70
C TYR A 71 -3.41 -2.68 -4.35
N ASP A 72 -2.50 -3.53 -3.85
CA ASP A 72 -1.15 -3.09 -3.50
C ASP A 72 -0.34 -2.71 -4.75
N LEU A 73 -0.47 -3.49 -5.83
CA LEU A 73 0.12 -3.15 -7.11
C LEU A 73 -0.50 -1.86 -7.68
N GLY A 74 -1.82 -1.71 -7.61
CA GLY A 74 -2.52 -0.52 -8.06
C GLY A 74 -2.08 0.74 -7.30
N LEU A 75 -1.93 0.66 -5.98
CA LEU A 75 -1.39 1.75 -5.15
C LEU A 75 0.05 2.10 -5.55
N ALA A 76 0.91 1.09 -5.71
CA ALA A 76 2.30 1.31 -6.12
C ALA A 76 2.39 2.01 -7.48
N LEU A 77 1.68 1.50 -8.49
CA LEU A 77 1.66 2.08 -9.83
C LEU A 77 1.02 3.47 -9.85
N GLY A 78 -0.05 3.68 -9.08
CA GLY A 78 -0.71 4.98 -8.94
C GLY A 78 0.23 6.04 -8.36
N LEU A 79 1.02 5.68 -7.35
CA LEU A 79 2.04 6.57 -6.77
C LEU A 79 3.17 6.88 -7.75
N VAL A 80 3.66 5.88 -8.48
CA VAL A 80 4.67 6.09 -9.53
C VAL A 80 4.12 6.98 -10.65
N PHE A 81 2.86 6.78 -11.06
CA PHE A 81 2.23 7.63 -12.06
C PHE A 81 2.05 9.07 -11.58
N ALA A 82 1.64 9.27 -10.32
CA ALA A 82 1.57 10.59 -9.70
C ALA A 82 2.96 11.27 -9.70
N ALA A 83 4.02 10.52 -9.41
CA ALA A 83 5.38 11.04 -9.48
C ALA A 83 5.77 11.54 -10.88
N VAL A 84 5.43 10.77 -11.92
CA VAL A 84 5.66 11.18 -13.32
C VAL A 84 4.86 12.43 -13.65
N ALA A 85 3.59 12.50 -13.24
CA ALA A 85 2.73 13.65 -13.49
C ALA A 85 3.27 14.94 -12.84
N PHE A 86 3.65 14.89 -11.55
CA PHE A 86 4.25 16.04 -10.87
C PHE A 86 5.62 16.39 -11.44
N GLY A 87 6.42 15.40 -11.83
CA GLY A 87 7.70 15.62 -12.50
C GLY A 87 7.55 16.35 -13.83
N ALA A 88 6.58 15.95 -14.65
CA ALA A 88 6.24 16.63 -15.90
C ALA A 88 5.70 18.06 -15.67
N GLY A 89 5.07 18.31 -14.52
CA GLY A 89 4.64 19.64 -14.06
C GLY A 89 5.75 20.51 -13.47
N GLY A 90 7.00 20.03 -13.40
CA GLY A 90 8.13 20.76 -12.82
C GLY A 90 8.20 20.72 -11.28
N GLU A 91 7.36 19.92 -10.63
CA GLU A 91 7.30 19.80 -9.18
C GLU A 91 8.21 18.67 -8.67
N ALA A 92 9.53 18.89 -8.73
CA ALA A 92 10.53 17.88 -8.40
C ALA A 92 10.38 17.29 -6.98
N GLY A 93 10.00 18.12 -5.99
CA GLY A 93 9.80 17.66 -4.61
C GLY A 93 8.64 16.68 -4.47
N ALA A 94 7.49 16.98 -5.09
CA ALA A 94 6.34 16.08 -5.11
C ALA A 94 6.63 14.82 -5.94
N ALA A 95 7.29 14.97 -7.08
CA ALA A 95 7.72 13.85 -7.92
C ALA A 95 8.58 12.86 -7.14
N LEU A 96 9.64 13.35 -6.47
CA LEU A 96 10.53 12.53 -5.67
C LEU A 96 9.79 11.83 -4.52
N PHE A 97 8.95 12.57 -3.80
CA PHE A 97 8.17 12.02 -2.68
C PHE A 97 7.28 10.85 -3.13
N PHE A 98 6.44 11.07 -4.13
CA PHE A 98 5.53 10.02 -4.63
C PHE A 98 6.28 8.85 -5.26
N PHE A 99 7.43 9.10 -5.90
CA PHE A 99 8.24 8.05 -6.48
C PHE A 99 8.82 7.13 -5.40
N VAL A 100 9.42 7.71 -4.35
CA VAL A 100 10.00 6.96 -3.24
C VAL A 100 8.93 6.14 -2.53
N VAL A 101 7.78 6.75 -2.20
CA VAL A 101 6.68 6.02 -1.54
C VAL A 101 6.11 4.94 -2.46
N GLY A 102 6.00 5.19 -3.76
CA GLY A 102 5.58 4.21 -4.76
C GLY A 102 6.53 3.01 -4.85
N LEU A 103 7.85 3.24 -4.82
CA LEU A 103 8.85 2.17 -4.81
C LEU A 103 8.81 1.36 -3.51
N VAL A 104 8.61 2.02 -2.37
CA VAL A 104 8.41 1.33 -1.08
C VAL A 104 7.19 0.41 -1.19
N GLN A 105 6.07 0.92 -1.67
CA GLN A 105 4.84 0.15 -1.82
C GLN A 105 4.98 -1.00 -2.82
N LEU A 106 5.67 -0.79 -3.94
CA LEU A 106 5.96 -1.83 -4.92
C LEU A 106 6.80 -2.95 -4.31
N THR A 107 7.83 -2.58 -3.55
CA THR A 107 8.69 -3.51 -2.83
C THR A 107 7.89 -4.34 -1.82
N LEU A 108 7.05 -3.67 -1.01
CA LEU A 108 6.16 -4.33 -0.05
C LEU A 108 5.21 -5.31 -0.73
N SER A 109 4.61 -4.92 -1.85
CA SER A 109 3.73 -5.79 -2.64
C SER A 109 4.49 -7.04 -3.12
N ALA A 110 5.72 -6.88 -3.61
CA ALA A 110 6.54 -7.97 -4.10
C ALA A 110 6.96 -8.97 -3.02
N VAL A 111 7.16 -8.50 -1.77
CA VAL A 111 7.61 -9.36 -0.64
C VAL A 111 6.46 -9.91 0.22
N THR A 112 5.21 -9.53 -0.08
CA THR A 112 4.06 -9.99 0.70
C THR A 112 3.56 -11.36 0.26
N ARG A 113 3.33 -12.24 1.23
CA ARG A 113 2.83 -13.59 0.97
C ARG A 113 1.32 -13.61 0.80
N TYR A 114 0.84 -13.58 -0.44
CA TYR A 114 -0.57 -13.82 -0.79
C TYR A 114 -0.89 -15.31 -0.96
N SER A 115 -0.70 -16.13 0.07
CA SER A 115 -1.12 -17.54 0.05
C SER A 115 -1.66 -17.97 1.40
N ALA A 116 -2.83 -18.63 1.41
CA ALA A 116 -3.31 -19.39 2.55
C ALA A 116 -2.35 -20.57 2.81
N GLY A 117 -2.04 -20.85 4.07
CA GLY A 117 -1.38 -22.11 4.43
C GLY A 117 -2.26 -23.31 4.07
N PRO A 118 -1.71 -24.54 4.01
CA PRO A 118 -2.53 -25.73 3.81
C PRO A 118 -3.62 -25.76 4.89
N ALA A 119 -4.89 -25.77 4.49
CA ALA A 119 -5.97 -26.01 5.41
C ALA A 119 -5.80 -27.43 5.97
N THR A 120 -5.50 -27.55 7.27
CA THR A 120 -5.58 -28.86 7.93
C THR A 120 -7.05 -29.26 7.93
N PRO A 121 -7.44 -30.35 7.24
CA PRO A 121 -8.83 -30.73 7.18
C PRO A 121 -9.38 -31.03 8.59
N SER A 122 -10.53 -30.45 8.91
CA SER A 122 -11.17 -30.54 10.23
C SER A 122 -11.73 -31.93 10.57
N PHE A 123 -11.60 -32.91 9.68
CA PHE A 123 -12.01 -34.30 9.91
C PHE A 123 -10.90 -35.18 10.52
N LEU A 124 -9.77 -34.59 10.90
CA LEU A 124 -8.65 -35.27 11.59
C LEU A 124 -8.54 -34.90 13.09
N GLN A 125 -9.58 -34.28 13.67
CA GLN A 125 -9.74 -34.07 15.12
C GLN A 125 -10.90 -34.92 15.63
#